data_AF-A0A328D6G5-F1
#
_entry.id   AF-A0A328D6G5-F1
#
_cell.length_a   1.000
_cell.length_b   1.000
_cell.length_c   1.000
_cell.angle_alpha   90.00
_cell.angle_beta   90.00
_cell.angle_gamma   90.00
#
_symmetry.space_group_name_H-M   'P 1'
#
loop_
_entity.id
_entity.type
_entity.pdbx_description
1 polymer ?
#
loop_
_entity_poly.entity_id
_entity_poly.type
_entity_poly.pdbx_seq_one_letter_code
_entity_poly.pdbx_strand_id
1 'polypeptide(L)'
;MMVRVEVRDFDAKKDSKAVEEAERACEAGGAAGKLSIFTDLLGDPICRVRNSPAYRMLVAEVVVVRKGGGETREIVGMIRGCIKTVTCGKKMSRNSKSNNNNNPIPVYAKVAYLLGLRVSPSHRRMGIGFELVRKMENWFRENGAEYSYMATENDNKASINLFTQKCGYSLFRRPSILVQPVFAHRVRISDRVTILELGHADAEVLYRRKFSTTEFFPRDIDSVLRNRLSLGTFLAVPRGSYAAGTWPGAEEFLADPPESWAVLSVWNSMDLFKLEVRGASRKLLGLAKATRVLDRAFPWLRLPSIPEVFKPFGLHFLYGLGGEGRRRAKYTKALCGFAHNMAKESGCGVVSTEVANGDPLTLGIPHWKRLSCADDLWCIKRLGEDYSDGAVGDWTKSQPSLSIFVDPREV
;
A
#
# COMPACT_ATOMS: atom_id res chain seq x y z
N MET A 1 -22.68 -16.25 -34.88
CA MET A 1 -22.50 -15.50 -33.64
C MET A 1 -21.06 -15.08 -33.61
N MET A 2 -20.79 -13.78 -33.57
CA MET A 2 -19.42 -13.27 -33.46
C MET A 2 -19.19 -12.90 -32.00
N VAL A 3 -18.10 -13.40 -31.42
CA VAL A 3 -17.68 -13.05 -30.06
C VAL A 3 -16.33 -12.37 -30.17
N ARG A 4 -16.22 -11.15 -29.64
CA ARG A 4 -14.95 -10.43 -29.57
C ARG A 4 -14.75 -9.82 -28.19
N VAL A 5 -13.49 -9.61 -27.82
CA VAL A 5 -13.11 -8.91 -26.59
C VAL A 5 -12.67 -7.50 -26.97
N GLU A 6 -13.28 -6.50 -26.36
CA GLU A 6 -12.91 -5.09 -26.49
C GLU A 6 -12.34 -4.60 -25.16
N VAL A 7 -11.21 -3.89 -25.20
CA VAL A 7 -10.66 -3.20 -24.02
C VAL A 7 -10.74 -1.70 -24.24
N ARG A 8 -11.39 -1.02 -23.32
CA ARG A 8 -11.70 0.42 -23.35
C ARG A 8 -11.56 1.07 -21.97
N ASP A 9 -11.63 2.39 -21.95
CA ASP A 9 -11.68 3.15 -20.71
C ASP A 9 -12.95 2.84 -19.90
N PHE A 10 -12.77 2.84 -18.58
CA PHE A 10 -13.86 2.79 -17.62
C PHE A 10 -14.69 4.07 -17.67
N ASP A 11 -16.01 3.94 -17.81
CA ASP A 11 -17.00 5.02 -17.70
C ASP A 11 -17.76 4.86 -16.38
N ALA A 12 -17.44 5.72 -15.40
CA ALA A 12 -18.02 5.63 -14.06
C ALA A 12 -19.56 5.70 -14.02
N LYS A 13 -20.20 6.32 -15.02
CA LYS A 13 -21.67 6.40 -15.04
C LYS A 13 -22.31 5.11 -15.52
N LYS A 14 -21.65 4.38 -16.42
CA LYS A 14 -22.19 3.17 -17.07
C LYS A 14 -21.70 1.88 -16.44
N ASP A 15 -20.45 1.87 -16.02
CA ASP A 15 -19.73 0.63 -15.74
C ASP A 15 -19.68 0.26 -14.27
N SER A 16 -19.87 1.24 -13.35
CA SER A 16 -19.58 1.05 -11.92
C SER A 16 -20.26 -0.19 -11.33
N LYS A 17 -21.55 -0.37 -11.60
CA LYS A 17 -22.31 -1.54 -11.12
C LYS A 17 -21.79 -2.86 -11.69
N ALA A 18 -21.56 -2.92 -13.00
CA ALA A 18 -21.07 -4.12 -13.67
C ALA A 18 -19.64 -4.48 -13.24
N VAL A 19 -18.81 -3.48 -12.98
CA VAL A 19 -17.46 -3.64 -12.42
C VAL A 19 -17.52 -4.21 -11.00
N GLU A 20 -18.35 -3.67 -10.12
CA GLU A 20 -18.53 -4.22 -8.76
C GLU A 20 -19.01 -5.67 -8.78
N GLU A 21 -19.95 -6.00 -9.66
CA GLU A 21 -20.45 -7.37 -9.85
C GLU A 21 -19.33 -8.29 -10.35
N ALA A 22 -18.52 -7.84 -11.31
CA ALA A 22 -17.38 -8.59 -11.83
C ALA A 22 -16.27 -8.81 -10.78
N GLU A 23 -15.97 -7.83 -9.93
CA GLU A 23 -15.02 -7.99 -8.82
C GLU A 23 -15.52 -9.01 -7.80
N ARG A 24 -16.79 -8.90 -7.40
CA ARG A 24 -17.43 -9.83 -6.48
C ARG A 24 -17.39 -11.27 -7.01
N ALA A 25 -17.65 -11.46 -8.30
CA ALA A 25 -17.55 -12.77 -8.96
C ALA A 25 -16.11 -13.31 -8.99
N CYS A 26 -15.11 -12.44 -9.16
CA CYS A 26 -13.70 -12.83 -9.12
C CYS A 26 -13.23 -13.27 -7.73
N GLU A 27 -13.75 -12.64 -6.67
CA GLU A 27 -13.43 -12.97 -5.26
C GLU A 27 -14.19 -14.20 -4.75
N ALA A 28 -15.39 -14.46 -5.29
CA ALA A 28 -16.20 -15.64 -4.95
C ALA A 28 -15.64 -16.98 -5.46
N GLY A 29 -14.59 -16.98 -6.29
CA GLY A 29 -13.98 -18.19 -6.86
C GLY A 29 -13.17 -19.06 -5.88
N GLY A 30 -13.18 -18.76 -4.58
CA GLY A 30 -12.58 -19.61 -3.55
C GLY A 30 -13.38 -20.90 -3.32
N ALA A 31 -12.70 -22.02 -3.07
CA ALA A 31 -13.36 -23.26 -2.69
C ALA A 31 -14.22 -23.05 -1.42
N ALA A 32 -15.45 -23.57 -1.43
CA ALA A 32 -16.35 -23.50 -0.28
C ALA A 32 -15.64 -23.99 1.01
N GLY A 33 -15.61 -23.15 2.05
CA GLY A 33 -14.99 -23.48 3.34
C GLY A 33 -13.54 -23.01 3.54
N LYS A 34 -12.91 -22.36 2.56
CA LYS A 34 -11.65 -21.63 2.78
C LYS A 34 -11.92 -20.17 3.15
N LEU A 35 -11.11 -19.63 4.07
CA LEU A 35 -11.14 -18.21 4.39
C LEU A 35 -10.65 -17.41 3.17
N SER A 36 -11.40 -16.37 2.80
CA SER A 36 -10.99 -15.43 1.75
C SER A 36 -11.34 -14.00 2.15
N ILE A 37 -10.55 -13.05 1.66
CA ILE A 37 -10.78 -11.62 1.86
C ILE A 37 -11.54 -11.09 0.66
N PHE A 38 -12.65 -10.41 0.93
CA PHE A 38 -13.43 -9.66 -0.04
C PHE A 38 -13.21 -8.17 0.14
N THR A 39 -13.24 -7.43 -0.96
CA THR A 39 -13.09 -5.97 -0.98
C THR A 39 -14.38 -5.32 -1.47
N ASP A 40 -14.91 -4.39 -0.69
CA ASP A 40 -16.03 -3.52 -1.06
C ASP A 40 -15.49 -2.11 -1.31
N LEU A 41 -15.53 -1.67 -2.56
CA LEU A 41 -15.03 -0.35 -2.99
C LEU A 41 -16.04 0.79 -2.81
N LEU A 42 -17.15 0.55 -2.10
CA LEU A 42 -18.10 1.58 -1.67
C LEU A 42 -18.70 2.43 -2.80
N GLY A 43 -18.92 1.84 -3.98
CA GLY A 43 -19.42 2.60 -5.14
C GLY A 43 -18.33 3.27 -6.00
N ASP A 44 -17.05 3.17 -5.61
CA ASP A 44 -15.93 3.83 -6.32
C ASP A 44 -14.86 2.83 -6.77
N PRO A 45 -15.02 2.22 -7.96
CA PRO A 45 -14.03 1.29 -8.50
C PRO A 45 -12.63 1.87 -8.71
N ILE A 46 -12.45 3.20 -8.74
CA ILE A 46 -11.14 3.84 -8.96
C ILE A 46 -10.50 4.39 -7.67
N CYS A 47 -11.13 4.19 -6.50
CA CYS A 47 -10.70 4.81 -5.23
C CYS A 47 -9.23 4.56 -4.87
N ARG A 48 -8.71 3.37 -5.20
CA ARG A 48 -7.34 2.91 -4.90
C ARG A 48 -6.24 3.48 -5.81
N VAL A 49 -6.59 4.27 -6.82
CA VAL A 49 -5.62 4.94 -7.71
C VAL A 49 -5.90 6.43 -7.90
N ARG A 50 -7.12 6.89 -7.55
CA ARG A 50 -7.61 8.26 -7.74
C ARG A 50 -6.73 9.33 -7.06
N ASN A 51 -6.03 8.97 -5.99
CA ASN A 51 -5.19 9.90 -5.25
C ASN A 51 -3.78 10.07 -5.86
N SER A 52 -3.42 9.29 -6.88
CA SER A 52 -2.14 9.39 -7.57
C SER A 52 -2.12 10.55 -8.58
N PRO A 53 -0.95 11.13 -8.92
CA PRO A 53 -0.84 12.27 -9.84
C PRO A 53 -1.41 12.01 -11.24
N ALA A 54 -1.28 10.78 -11.73
CA ALA A 54 -1.95 10.30 -12.92
C ALA A 54 -2.47 8.89 -12.69
N TYR A 55 -3.70 8.61 -13.13
CA TYR A 55 -4.33 7.31 -12.98
C TYR A 55 -5.25 6.99 -14.16
N ARG A 56 -5.48 5.70 -14.39
CA ARG A 56 -6.38 5.19 -15.42
C ARG A 56 -6.97 3.85 -14.99
N MET A 57 -8.20 3.58 -15.42
CA MET A 57 -8.81 2.26 -15.28
C MET A 57 -9.34 1.82 -16.64
N LEU A 58 -9.02 0.57 -17.01
CA LEU A 58 -9.52 -0.05 -18.23
C LEU A 58 -10.44 -1.22 -17.86
N VAL A 59 -11.46 -1.44 -18.69
CA VAL A 59 -12.36 -2.59 -18.62
C VAL A 59 -12.25 -3.41 -19.90
N ALA A 60 -12.43 -4.72 -19.76
CA ALA A 60 -12.54 -5.65 -20.88
C ALA A 60 -13.99 -6.12 -20.98
N GLU A 61 -14.58 -5.95 -22.16
CA GLU A 61 -15.94 -6.37 -22.49
C GLU A 61 -15.94 -7.52 -23.47
N VAL A 62 -16.76 -8.54 -23.21
CA VAL A 62 -17.12 -9.53 -24.21
C VAL A 62 -18.35 -9.00 -24.96
N VAL A 63 -18.20 -8.85 -26.26
CA VAL A 63 -19.27 -8.41 -27.17
C VAL A 63 -19.74 -9.62 -27.96
N VAL A 64 -21.02 -9.97 -27.80
CA VAL A 64 -21.67 -11.06 -28.53
C VAL A 64 -22.67 -10.49 -29.52
N VAL A 65 -22.41 -10.69 -30.81
CA VAL A 65 -23.31 -10.28 -31.90
C VAL A 65 -24.10 -11.49 -32.39
N ARG A 66 -25.43 -11.43 -32.24
CA ARG A 66 -26.36 -12.48 -32.67
C ARG A 66 -26.62 -12.39 -34.17
N LYS A 67 -26.91 -13.53 -34.81
CA LYS A 67 -27.38 -13.58 -36.21
C LYS A 67 -28.79 -12.94 -36.22
N GLY A 68 -28.87 -11.64 -36.53
CA GLY A 68 -30.08 -10.83 -36.38
C GLY A 68 -29.86 -9.39 -35.89
N GLY A 69 -28.61 -9.00 -35.58
CA GLY A 69 -28.24 -7.61 -35.28
C GLY A 69 -28.26 -7.21 -33.80
N GLY A 70 -28.76 -8.07 -32.91
CA GLY A 70 -28.69 -7.84 -31.46
C GLY A 70 -27.27 -8.01 -30.91
N GLU A 71 -26.81 -7.03 -30.13
CA GLU A 71 -25.52 -7.00 -29.46
C GLU A 71 -25.69 -7.04 -27.95
N THR A 72 -24.95 -7.92 -27.27
CA THR A 72 -24.86 -7.94 -25.80
C THR A 72 -23.42 -7.72 -25.37
N ARG A 73 -23.24 -6.87 -24.35
CA ARG A 73 -21.93 -6.54 -23.78
C ARG A 73 -21.89 -6.95 -22.32
N GLU A 74 -20.79 -7.57 -21.91
CA GLU A 74 -20.55 -7.96 -20.51
C GLU A 74 -19.13 -7.57 -20.12
N ILE A 75 -18.97 -6.85 -19.00
CA ILE A 75 -17.66 -6.56 -18.43
C ILE A 75 -17.13 -7.83 -17.77
N VAL A 76 -16.04 -8.37 -18.30
CA VAL A 76 -15.43 -9.64 -17.84
C VAL A 76 -14.04 -9.47 -17.27
N GLY A 77 -13.47 -8.26 -17.32
CA GLY A 77 -12.17 -7.97 -16.75
C GLY A 77 -11.92 -6.49 -16.57
N MET A 78 -10.91 -6.17 -15.76
CA MET A 78 -10.53 -4.80 -15.47
C MET A 78 -9.08 -4.72 -14.97
N ILE A 79 -8.48 -3.54 -15.10
CA ILE A 79 -7.16 -3.23 -14.54
C ILE A 79 -7.10 -1.75 -14.20
N ARG A 80 -6.40 -1.41 -13.12
CA ARG A 80 -6.12 -0.04 -12.71
C ARG A 80 -4.63 0.22 -12.86
N GLY A 81 -4.30 1.46 -13.16
CA GLY A 81 -2.92 1.91 -13.27
C GLY A 81 -2.78 3.30 -12.71
N CYS A 82 -1.65 3.58 -12.06
CA CYS A 82 -1.26 4.94 -11.70
C CYS A 82 0.21 5.20 -11.97
N ILE A 83 0.60 6.48 -12.04
CA ILE A 83 1.97 6.89 -12.33
C ILE A 83 2.39 7.95 -11.31
N LYS A 84 3.62 7.79 -10.80
CA LYS A 84 4.25 8.70 -9.84
C LYS A 84 5.75 8.83 -10.13
N THR A 85 6.38 9.87 -9.59
CA THR A 85 7.84 10.01 -9.63
C THR A 85 8.41 9.66 -8.28
N VAL A 86 9.33 8.71 -8.26
CA VAL A 86 9.92 8.18 -7.02
C VAL A 86 11.43 8.13 -7.09
N THR A 87 12.06 8.05 -5.92
CA THR A 87 13.48 7.73 -5.82
C THR A 87 13.74 6.28 -6.23
N CYS A 88 14.62 6.07 -7.20
CA CYS A 88 15.07 4.76 -7.69
C CYS A 88 16.55 4.48 -7.35
N GLY A 89 17.25 5.45 -6.78
CA GLY A 89 18.65 5.30 -6.39
C GLY A 89 19.25 6.58 -5.84
N LYS A 90 20.58 6.59 -5.72
CA LYS A 90 21.33 7.75 -5.23
C LYS A 90 22.63 7.92 -5.99
N LYS A 91 23.07 9.18 -6.14
CA LYS A 91 24.38 9.54 -6.70
C LYS A 91 25.14 10.42 -5.71
N MET A 92 26.46 10.36 -5.73
CA MET A 92 27.30 11.27 -4.95
C MET A 92 27.39 12.63 -5.64
N SER A 93 27.34 13.72 -4.87
CA SER A 93 27.57 15.07 -5.39
C SER A 93 29.02 15.21 -5.85
N ARG A 94 29.24 15.72 -7.07
CA ARG A 94 30.59 15.85 -7.68
C ARG A 94 31.24 17.23 -7.48
N ASN A 95 30.67 18.12 -6.67
CA ASN A 95 31.24 19.47 -6.46
C ASN A 95 32.49 19.42 -5.55
N SER A 96 33.62 19.10 -6.16
CA SER A 96 34.96 19.37 -5.67
C SER A 96 35.30 20.85 -5.91
N LYS A 97 35.32 21.65 -4.82
CA LYS A 97 36.20 22.82 -4.58
C LYS A 97 35.76 23.75 -3.43
N SER A 98 34.66 23.47 -2.71
CA SER A 98 34.34 24.20 -1.48
C SER A 98 33.50 23.35 -0.52
N ASN A 99 34.06 23.08 0.66
CA ASN A 99 33.46 22.53 1.88
C ASN A 99 32.49 21.32 1.82
N ASN A 100 33.03 20.16 2.20
CA ASN A 100 32.50 19.10 3.09
C ASN A 100 31.09 18.48 2.96
N ASN A 101 30.23 18.84 2.01
CA ASN A 101 28.91 18.19 1.89
C ASN A 101 28.86 17.10 0.81
N ASN A 102 29.44 15.94 1.15
CA ASN A 102 29.41 14.71 0.33
C ASN A 102 28.06 13.96 0.46
N ASN A 103 26.95 14.70 0.48
CA ASN A 103 25.62 14.12 0.73
C ASN A 103 25.10 13.38 -0.51
N PRO A 104 24.51 12.18 -0.33
CA PRO A 104 23.91 11.45 -1.42
C PRO A 104 22.68 12.21 -1.94
N ILE A 105 22.59 12.39 -3.25
CA ILE A 105 21.48 13.06 -3.94
C ILE A 105 20.59 11.96 -4.54
N PRO A 106 19.26 12.04 -4.38
CA PRO A 106 18.36 11.05 -4.97
C PRO A 106 18.38 11.10 -6.49
N VAL A 107 18.25 9.94 -7.09
CA VAL A 107 17.94 9.77 -8.52
C VAL A 107 16.47 9.38 -8.61
N TYR A 108 15.74 10.06 -9.47
CA TYR A 108 14.31 9.87 -9.66
C TYR A 108 14.02 9.11 -10.93
N ALA A 109 12.95 8.31 -10.91
CA ALA A 109 12.34 7.72 -12.10
C ALA A 109 10.83 7.93 -12.06
N LYS A 110 10.20 8.08 -13.22
CA LYS A 110 8.74 7.99 -13.35
C LYS A 110 8.35 6.52 -13.42
N VAL A 111 7.60 6.06 -12.42
CA VAL A 111 7.21 4.65 -12.27
C VAL A 111 5.68 4.54 -12.33
N ALA A 112 5.21 3.49 -12.99
CA ALA A 112 3.80 3.15 -13.07
C ALA A 112 3.49 1.91 -12.23
N TYR A 113 2.37 1.92 -11.51
CA TYR A 113 1.90 0.79 -10.71
C TYR A 113 0.67 0.17 -11.36
N LEU A 114 0.68 -1.14 -11.57
CA LEU A 114 -0.48 -1.93 -11.98
C LEU A 114 -1.18 -2.51 -10.77
N LEU A 115 -2.46 -2.20 -10.63
CA LEU A 115 -3.27 -2.60 -9.49
C LEU A 115 -4.58 -3.26 -9.93
N GLY A 116 -5.03 -4.23 -9.14
CA GLY A 116 -6.39 -4.74 -9.22
C GLY A 116 -6.75 -5.37 -10.56
N LEU A 117 -5.81 -6.06 -11.21
CA LEU A 117 -6.10 -6.85 -12.40
C LEU A 117 -7.04 -8.00 -12.03
N ARG A 118 -8.25 -7.99 -12.61
CA ARG A 118 -9.25 -9.04 -12.41
C ARG A 118 -9.76 -9.51 -13.77
N VAL A 119 -9.96 -10.83 -13.88
CA VAL A 119 -10.62 -11.47 -15.03
C VAL A 119 -11.58 -12.51 -14.48
N SER A 120 -12.84 -12.42 -14.93
CA SER A 120 -13.93 -13.32 -14.60
C SER A 120 -13.47 -14.78 -14.75
N PRO A 121 -13.72 -15.66 -13.76
CA PRO A 121 -13.24 -17.05 -13.79
C PRO A 121 -13.58 -17.80 -15.08
N SER A 122 -14.79 -17.62 -15.62
CA SER A 122 -15.26 -18.26 -16.86
C SER A 122 -14.55 -17.75 -18.13
N HIS A 123 -13.87 -16.61 -18.04
CA HIS A 123 -13.18 -15.95 -19.16
C HIS A 123 -11.65 -15.94 -19.00
N ARG A 124 -11.13 -16.66 -18.00
CA ARG A 124 -9.68 -16.82 -17.82
C ARG A 124 -9.10 -17.64 -18.97
N ARG A 125 -7.78 -17.49 -19.19
CA ARG A 125 -7.03 -18.19 -20.26
C ARG A 125 -7.42 -17.83 -21.69
N MET A 126 -8.25 -16.80 -21.89
CA MET A 126 -8.60 -16.24 -23.20
C MET A 126 -7.73 -15.05 -23.63
N GLY A 127 -6.60 -14.80 -22.95
CA GLY A 127 -5.70 -13.67 -23.25
C GLY A 127 -6.14 -12.30 -22.73
N ILE A 128 -7.33 -12.19 -22.11
CA ILE A 128 -7.90 -10.91 -21.63
C ILE A 128 -6.97 -10.17 -20.66
N GLY A 129 -6.43 -10.87 -19.65
CA GLY A 129 -5.54 -10.25 -18.67
C GLY A 129 -4.25 -9.72 -19.30
N PHE A 130 -3.72 -10.42 -20.30
CA PHE A 130 -2.54 -9.97 -21.05
C PHE A 130 -2.85 -8.70 -21.86
N GLU A 131 -4.00 -8.66 -22.54
CA GLU A 131 -4.42 -7.51 -23.34
C GLU A 131 -4.68 -6.26 -22.47
N LEU A 132 -5.29 -6.43 -21.29
CA LEU A 132 -5.46 -5.37 -20.30
C LEU A 132 -4.12 -4.77 -19.86
N VAL A 133 -3.16 -5.62 -19.49
CA VAL A 133 -1.80 -5.18 -19.11
C VAL A 133 -1.12 -4.47 -20.28
N ARG A 134 -1.17 -5.03 -21.49
CA ARG A 134 -0.54 -4.45 -22.69
C ARG A 134 -1.06 -3.04 -22.98
N LYS A 135 -2.38 -2.83 -22.95
CA LYS A 135 -2.99 -1.52 -23.19
C LYS A 135 -2.68 -0.53 -22.07
N MET A 136 -2.64 -0.97 -20.82
CA MET A 136 -2.25 -0.11 -19.71
C MET A 136 -0.77 0.30 -19.82
N GLU A 137 0.13 -0.62 -20.20
CA GLU A 137 1.54 -0.30 -20.44
C GLU A 137 1.73 0.70 -21.58
N ASN A 138 0.92 0.64 -22.64
CA ASN A 138 0.98 1.63 -23.70
C ASN A 138 0.65 3.04 -23.15
N TRP A 139 -0.40 3.15 -22.33
CA TRP A 139 -0.72 4.40 -21.66
C TRP A 139 0.41 4.86 -20.73
N PHE A 140 1.07 3.94 -20.01
CA PHE A 140 2.24 4.27 -19.20
C PHE A 140 3.39 4.86 -20.03
N ARG A 141 3.71 4.25 -21.18
CA ARG A 141 4.74 4.76 -22.11
C ARG A 141 4.37 6.13 -22.67
N GLU A 142 3.12 6.31 -23.10
CA GLU A 142 2.59 7.60 -23.58
C GLU A 142 2.70 8.70 -22.51
N ASN A 143 2.65 8.32 -21.23
CA ASN A 143 2.80 9.22 -20.10
C ASN A 143 4.24 9.28 -19.56
N GLY A 144 5.22 8.75 -20.29
CA GLY A 144 6.64 8.83 -19.96
C GLY A 144 7.07 8.03 -18.72
N ALA A 145 6.31 6.99 -18.34
CA ALA A 145 6.77 6.08 -17.30
C ALA A 145 7.96 5.25 -17.83
N GLU A 146 9.04 5.24 -17.06
CA GLU A 146 10.28 4.52 -17.35
C GLU A 146 10.20 3.05 -16.90
N TYR A 147 9.45 2.81 -15.82
CA TYR A 147 9.25 1.51 -15.22
C TYR A 147 7.77 1.26 -14.93
N SER A 148 7.36 -0.01 -14.95
CA SER A 148 6.08 -0.48 -14.47
C SER A 148 6.31 -1.55 -13.42
N TYR A 149 5.55 -1.54 -12.32
CA TYR A 149 5.60 -2.58 -11.30
C TYR A 149 4.21 -3.03 -10.88
N MET A 150 4.15 -4.19 -10.25
CA MET A 150 2.94 -4.79 -9.69
C MET A 150 3.31 -5.55 -8.42
N ALA A 151 2.32 -5.80 -7.57
CA ALA A 151 2.43 -6.63 -6.38
C ALA A 151 1.49 -7.84 -6.48
N THR A 152 1.91 -8.99 -5.96
CA THR A 152 1.08 -10.20 -5.89
C THR A 152 1.57 -11.14 -4.80
N GLU A 153 0.63 -11.84 -4.16
CA GLU A 153 0.96 -12.91 -3.21
C GLU A 153 1.79 -14.00 -3.88
N ASN A 154 2.72 -14.58 -3.11
CA ASN A 154 3.70 -15.56 -3.61
C ASN A 154 3.10 -16.89 -4.08
N ASP A 155 1.87 -17.21 -3.67
CA ASP A 155 1.15 -18.42 -4.05
C ASP A 155 0.21 -18.20 -5.25
N ASN A 156 0.05 -16.96 -5.71
CA ASN A 156 -0.75 -16.61 -6.88
C ASN A 156 0.00 -16.91 -8.19
N LYS A 157 0.16 -18.21 -8.48
CA LYS A 157 0.85 -18.73 -9.67
C LYS A 157 0.30 -18.16 -10.98
N ALA A 158 -1.01 -17.87 -11.05
CA ALA A 158 -1.62 -17.33 -12.25
C ALA A 158 -1.12 -15.90 -12.55
N SER A 159 -1.10 -15.04 -11.53
CA SER A 159 -0.55 -13.69 -11.63
C SER A 159 0.95 -13.72 -11.92
N ILE A 160 1.72 -14.51 -11.15
CA ILE A 160 3.17 -14.65 -11.34
C ILE A 160 3.50 -15.07 -12.76
N ASN A 161 2.85 -16.11 -13.29
CA ASN A 161 3.11 -16.58 -14.66
C ASN A 161 2.70 -15.56 -15.73
N LEU A 162 1.57 -14.87 -15.55
CA LEU A 162 1.15 -13.81 -16.49
C LEU A 162 2.24 -12.73 -16.59
N PHE A 163 2.66 -12.19 -15.46
CA PHE A 163 3.58 -11.07 -15.46
C PHE A 163 5.01 -11.46 -15.82
N THR A 164 5.53 -12.54 -15.24
CA THR A 164 6.93 -12.93 -15.44
C THR A 164 7.20 -13.67 -16.74
N GLN A 165 6.23 -14.44 -17.25
CA GLN A 165 6.44 -15.25 -18.47
C GLN A 165 5.80 -14.66 -19.71
N LYS A 166 4.75 -13.81 -19.59
CA LYS A 166 4.04 -13.24 -20.74
C LYS A 166 4.25 -11.74 -20.88
N CYS A 167 4.21 -10.99 -19.78
CA CYS A 167 4.34 -9.52 -19.84
C CYS A 167 5.79 -9.02 -19.72
N GLY A 168 6.75 -9.88 -19.39
CA GLY A 168 8.19 -9.53 -19.35
C GLY A 168 8.61 -8.79 -18.08
N TYR A 169 7.96 -9.03 -16.95
CA TYR A 169 8.36 -8.50 -15.64
C TYR A 169 9.41 -9.43 -15.01
N SER A 170 10.36 -8.87 -14.28
CA SER A 170 11.26 -9.61 -13.40
C SER A 170 10.83 -9.47 -11.94
N LEU A 171 11.18 -10.46 -11.12
CA LEU A 171 11.06 -10.33 -9.66
C LEU A 171 11.96 -9.21 -9.17
N PHE A 172 11.45 -8.35 -8.29
CA PHE A 172 12.14 -7.13 -7.89
C PHE A 172 12.37 -7.02 -6.39
N ARG A 173 11.30 -6.98 -5.60
CA ARG A 173 11.33 -6.84 -4.14
C ARG A 173 10.39 -7.84 -3.48
N ARG A 174 10.63 -8.08 -2.19
CA ARG A 174 9.80 -8.96 -1.36
C ARG A 174 9.42 -8.30 -0.05
N PRO A 175 8.57 -7.27 -0.05
CA PRO A 175 8.10 -6.69 1.20
C PRO A 175 7.20 -7.64 1.98
N SER A 176 6.92 -7.27 3.23
CA SER A 176 5.99 -7.95 4.11
C SER A 176 4.86 -7.01 4.50
N ILE A 177 3.63 -7.48 4.32
CA ILE A 177 2.42 -6.79 4.77
C ILE A 177 2.14 -7.25 6.20
N LEU A 178 2.32 -6.34 7.15
CA LEU A 178 2.14 -6.60 8.58
C LEU A 178 0.78 -6.06 9.03
N VAL A 179 -0.05 -6.92 9.61
CA VAL A 179 -1.42 -6.58 10.01
C VAL A 179 -1.61 -6.75 11.52
N GLN A 180 -1.99 -5.66 12.19
CA GLN A 180 -2.37 -5.63 13.59
C GLN A 180 -3.90 -5.55 13.72
N PRO A 181 -4.55 -6.50 14.39
CA PRO A 181 -5.94 -6.33 14.80
C PRO A 181 -6.17 -5.09 15.65
N VAL A 182 -7.32 -4.46 15.45
CA VAL A 182 -7.84 -3.47 16.38
C VAL A 182 -8.66 -4.19 17.45
N PHE A 183 -8.20 -4.12 18.70
CA PHE A 183 -8.82 -4.75 19.86
C PHE A 183 -10.00 -3.93 20.41
N ALA A 184 -10.86 -4.57 21.20
CA ALA A 184 -11.97 -3.88 21.85
C ALA A 184 -11.49 -2.94 22.98
N HIS A 185 -10.35 -3.25 23.59
CA HIS A 185 -9.67 -2.37 24.55
C HIS A 185 -8.67 -1.40 23.87
N ARG A 186 -8.27 -0.35 24.60
CA ARG A 186 -7.17 0.54 24.17
C ARG A 186 -5.83 -0.09 24.49
N VAL A 187 -4.88 0.01 23.56
CA VAL A 187 -3.49 -0.38 23.81
C VAL A 187 -2.82 0.66 24.71
N ARG A 188 -2.16 0.20 25.77
CA ARG A 188 -1.37 1.06 26.65
C ARG A 188 -0.09 1.50 25.93
N ILE A 189 0.08 2.81 25.81
CA ILE A 189 1.31 3.43 25.34
C ILE A 189 2.25 3.63 26.55
N SER A 190 3.55 3.38 26.34
CA SER A 190 4.56 3.57 27.38
C SER A 190 4.61 5.04 27.80
N ASP A 191 4.55 5.29 29.11
CA ASP A 191 4.65 6.62 29.70
C ASP A 191 6.05 7.25 29.58
N ARG A 192 7.05 6.47 29.16
CA ARG A 192 8.42 6.91 28.82
C ARG A 192 8.57 7.50 27.42
N VAL A 193 7.49 7.64 26.69
CA VAL A 193 7.46 8.15 25.31
C VAL A 193 6.55 9.38 25.26
N THR A 194 7.01 10.45 24.64
CA THR A 194 6.14 11.56 24.21
C THR A 194 5.86 11.36 22.72
N ILE A 195 4.59 11.45 22.32
CA ILE A 195 4.17 11.43 20.92
C ILE A 195 3.71 12.84 20.55
N LEU A 196 4.28 13.39 19.49
CA LEU A 196 3.98 14.70 18.94
C LEU A 196 3.33 14.52 17.57
N GLU A 197 2.25 15.24 17.32
CA GLU A 197 1.71 15.40 15.97
C GLU A 197 2.45 16.54 15.28
N LEU A 198 3.00 16.27 14.10
CA LEU A 198 3.76 17.24 13.33
C LEU A 198 2.84 17.97 12.34
N GLY A 199 3.04 19.27 12.18
CA GLY A 199 2.44 20.01 11.08
C GLY A 199 2.98 19.52 9.73
N HIS A 200 2.19 19.66 8.66
CA HIS A 200 2.58 19.14 7.33
C HIS A 200 3.93 19.66 6.83
N ALA A 201 4.28 20.92 7.11
CA ALA A 201 5.57 21.50 6.72
C ALA A 201 6.75 20.83 7.44
N ASP A 202 6.63 20.59 8.75
CA ASP A 202 7.66 19.90 9.53
C ASP A 202 7.78 18.43 9.13
N ALA A 203 6.65 17.76 8.92
CA ALA A 203 6.63 16.38 8.43
C ALA A 203 7.32 16.26 7.06
N GLU A 204 7.08 17.21 6.15
CA GLU A 204 7.73 17.26 4.84
C GLU A 204 9.26 17.38 4.97
N VAL A 205 9.75 18.33 5.76
CA VAL A 205 11.19 18.53 5.99
C VAL A 205 11.81 17.26 6.57
N LEU A 206 11.20 16.69 7.61
CA LEU A 206 11.65 15.46 8.23
C LEU A 206 11.72 14.31 7.23
N TYR A 207 10.66 14.11 6.44
CA TYR A 207 10.57 13.01 5.49
C TYR A 207 11.57 13.18 4.36
N ARG A 208 11.75 14.39 3.81
CA ARG A 208 12.75 14.64 2.76
C ARG A 208 14.17 14.42 3.28
N ARG A 209 14.48 14.86 4.52
CA ARG A 209 15.80 14.61 5.13
C ARG A 209 16.06 13.13 5.34
N LYS A 210 15.05 12.39 5.84
CA LYS A 210 15.20 10.99 6.24
C LYS A 210 15.13 10.01 5.07
N PHE A 211 14.23 10.25 4.11
CA PHE A 211 13.84 9.26 3.11
C PHE A 211 14.14 9.66 1.67
N SER A 212 14.71 10.85 1.41
CA SER A 212 14.97 11.30 0.02
C SER A 212 15.68 10.24 -0.83
N THR A 213 16.64 9.51 -0.26
CA THR A 213 17.37 8.44 -0.95
C THR A 213 16.81 7.03 -0.72
N THR A 214 15.67 6.89 -0.06
CA THR A 214 14.98 5.60 0.16
C THR A 214 14.23 5.22 -1.11
N GLU A 215 14.33 3.94 -1.49
CA GLU A 215 13.65 3.43 -2.68
C GLU A 215 12.13 3.63 -2.60
N PHE A 216 11.51 4.01 -3.73
CA PHE A 216 10.09 4.36 -3.87
C PHE A 216 9.62 5.62 -3.12
N PHE A 217 10.51 6.39 -2.48
CA PHE A 217 10.11 7.64 -1.83
C PHE A 217 9.53 8.62 -2.87
N PRO A 218 8.27 9.10 -2.69
CA PRO A 218 7.61 9.95 -3.65
C PRO A 218 8.24 11.34 -3.67
N ARG A 219 8.52 11.84 -4.87
CA ARG A 219 9.06 13.20 -5.05
C ARG A 219 8.09 14.27 -4.52
N ASP A 220 6.79 14.00 -4.63
CA ASP A 220 5.65 14.83 -4.21
C ASP A 220 5.11 14.43 -2.82
N ILE A 221 5.99 14.02 -1.90
CA ILE A 221 5.59 13.62 -0.53
C ILE A 221 4.69 14.64 0.18
N ASP A 222 4.87 15.92 -0.13
CA ASP A 222 4.09 17.02 0.41
C ASP A 222 2.61 16.95 0.01
N SER A 223 2.31 16.47 -1.20
CA SER A 223 0.95 16.22 -1.66
C SER A 223 0.32 15.01 -0.96
N VAL A 224 1.14 14.00 -0.61
CA VAL A 224 0.68 12.83 0.18
C VAL A 224 0.33 13.26 1.60
N LEU A 225 1.20 14.05 2.25
CA LEU A 225 1.01 14.51 3.63
C LEU A 225 -0.18 15.47 3.76
N ARG A 226 -0.45 16.32 2.75
CA ARG A 226 -1.61 17.23 2.76
C ARG A 226 -2.92 16.60 2.30
N ASN A 227 -2.90 15.35 1.83
CA ASN A 227 -4.12 14.69 1.40
C ASN A 227 -5.05 14.48 2.60
N ARG A 228 -6.35 14.70 2.42
CA ARG A 228 -7.38 14.52 3.47
C ARG A 228 -7.41 13.13 4.11
N LEU A 229 -6.90 12.11 3.40
CA LEU A 229 -6.82 10.74 3.89
C LEU A 229 -5.57 10.52 4.74
N SER A 230 -4.59 11.42 4.71
CA SER A 230 -3.53 11.43 5.72
C SER A 230 -4.09 12.00 7.02
N LEU A 231 -4.16 11.16 8.05
CA LEU A 231 -4.69 11.53 9.37
C LEU A 231 -3.64 12.22 10.25
N GLY A 232 -2.40 12.36 9.77
CA GLY A 232 -1.32 13.03 10.47
C GLY A 232 0.00 12.26 10.47
N THR A 233 1.06 12.97 10.82
CA THR A 233 2.41 12.44 11.03
C THR A 233 2.76 12.55 12.51
N PHE A 234 3.20 11.44 13.10
CA PHE A 234 3.43 11.33 14.54
C PHE A 234 4.88 10.98 14.82
N LEU A 235 5.53 11.78 15.65
CA LEU A 235 6.91 11.62 16.09
C LEU A 235 6.94 11.14 17.55
N ALA A 236 7.64 10.04 17.81
CA ALA A 236 7.90 9.52 19.15
C ALA A 236 9.33 9.82 19.59
N VAL A 237 9.44 10.44 20.76
CA VAL A 237 10.69 10.86 21.40
C VAL A 237 10.72 10.40 22.87
N PRO A 238 11.88 10.42 23.55
CA PRO A 238 11.93 10.19 25.00
C PRO A 238 11.00 11.15 25.75
N ARG A 239 10.35 10.67 26.82
CA ARG A 239 9.52 11.52 27.68
C ARG A 239 10.35 12.70 28.19
N GLY A 240 9.80 13.89 28.11
CA GLY A 240 10.44 15.12 28.59
C GLY A 240 11.40 15.77 27.60
N SER A 241 11.65 15.17 26.43
CA SER A 241 12.44 15.82 25.37
C SER A 241 11.77 17.10 24.84
N TYR A 242 10.45 17.06 24.67
CA TYR A 242 9.64 18.22 24.31
C TYR A 242 8.35 18.20 25.14
N ALA A 243 7.89 19.37 25.57
CA ALA A 243 6.59 19.60 26.18
C ALA A 243 5.56 20.06 25.12
N ALA A 244 4.28 20.11 25.50
CA ALA A 244 3.24 20.64 24.63
C ALA A 244 3.55 22.10 24.26
N GLY A 245 3.61 22.40 22.95
CA GLY A 245 3.93 23.74 22.44
C GLY A 245 5.42 24.09 22.39
N THR A 246 6.34 23.17 22.76
CA THR A 246 7.79 23.41 22.70
C THR A 246 8.46 22.66 21.53
N TRP A 247 7.69 22.30 20.51
CA TRP A 247 8.26 21.69 19.31
C TRP A 247 9.09 22.75 18.56
N PRO A 248 10.41 22.55 18.37
CA PRO A 248 11.29 23.57 17.82
C PRO A 248 11.20 23.70 16.29
N GLY A 249 10.43 22.84 15.63
CA GLY A 249 10.44 22.69 14.18
C GLY A 249 11.36 21.56 13.72
N ALA A 250 11.11 21.06 12.50
CA ALA A 250 11.84 19.90 11.99
C ALA A 250 13.33 20.17 11.75
N GLU A 251 13.72 21.38 11.30
CA GLU A 251 15.12 21.73 11.03
C GLU A 251 15.96 21.68 12.31
N GLU A 252 15.48 22.30 13.39
CA GLU A 252 16.18 22.30 14.68
C GLU A 252 16.21 20.90 15.29
N PHE A 253 15.10 20.15 15.20
CA PHE A 253 15.06 18.74 15.62
C PHE A 253 16.10 17.88 14.89
N LEU A 254 16.27 18.09 13.57
CA LEU A 254 17.22 17.31 12.76
C LEU A 254 18.68 17.74 12.95
N ALA A 255 18.91 18.96 13.45
CA ALA A 255 20.24 19.44 13.78
C ALA A 255 20.81 18.78 15.05
N ASP A 256 19.96 18.57 16.06
CA ASP A 256 20.32 17.89 17.31
C ASP A 256 19.18 16.98 17.82
N PRO A 257 18.93 15.83 17.15
CA PRO A 257 17.85 14.94 17.55
C PRO A 257 18.22 14.18 18.83
N PRO A 258 17.23 13.78 19.65
CA PRO A 258 17.49 12.91 20.79
C PRO A 258 18.10 11.57 20.34
N GLU A 259 18.85 10.94 21.25
CA GLU A 259 19.60 9.68 21.02
C GLU A 259 18.77 8.56 20.37
N SER A 260 17.45 8.57 20.54
CA SER A 260 16.55 7.68 19.83
C SER A 260 15.22 8.38 19.56
N TRP A 261 14.63 8.11 18.40
CA TRP A 261 13.31 8.61 18.00
C TRP A 261 12.71 7.71 16.92
N ALA A 262 11.41 7.82 16.68
CA ALA A 262 10.74 7.19 15.55
C ALA A 262 9.63 8.10 15.01
N VAL A 263 9.28 7.91 13.73
CA VAL A 263 8.20 8.64 13.06
C VAL A 263 7.36 7.67 12.23
N LEU A 264 6.07 7.95 12.09
CA LEU A 264 5.21 7.36 11.07
C LEU A 264 4.06 8.30 10.75
N SER A 265 3.38 8.05 9.64
CA SER A 265 2.11 8.68 9.29
C SER A 265 1.01 7.65 9.18
N VAL A 266 -0.24 8.11 9.32
CA VAL A 266 -1.43 7.25 9.28
C VAL A 266 -2.31 7.67 8.09
N TRP A 267 -2.72 6.71 7.28
CA TRP A 267 -3.62 6.89 6.15
C TRP A 267 -4.96 6.21 6.39
N ASN A 268 -6.05 6.90 6.07
CA ASN A 268 -7.42 6.42 6.21
C ASN A 268 -7.87 5.66 4.95
N SER A 269 -7.72 4.34 4.95
CA SER A 269 -8.27 3.49 3.88
C SER A 269 -9.74 3.11 4.11
N MET A 270 -10.28 3.33 5.31
CA MET A 270 -11.68 3.01 5.65
C MET A 270 -12.69 3.82 4.82
N ASP A 271 -12.33 5.04 4.44
CA ASP A 271 -13.15 5.90 3.58
C ASP A 271 -13.03 5.54 2.08
N LEU A 272 -12.10 4.65 1.72
CA LEU A 272 -11.89 4.21 0.34
C LEU A 272 -12.53 2.85 0.06
N PHE A 273 -12.35 1.89 0.99
CA PHE A 273 -12.88 0.54 0.84
C PHE A 273 -13.04 -0.15 2.19
N LYS A 274 -13.85 -1.21 2.19
CA LYS A 274 -13.98 -2.13 3.32
C LYS A 274 -13.53 -3.52 2.92
N LEU A 275 -13.02 -4.25 3.89
CA LEU A 275 -12.66 -5.65 3.75
C LEU A 275 -13.66 -6.53 4.49
N GLU A 276 -13.82 -7.77 4.06
CA GLU A 276 -14.61 -8.76 4.77
C GLU A 276 -13.98 -10.15 4.61
N VAL A 277 -13.70 -10.81 5.74
CA VAL A 277 -13.25 -12.20 5.74
C VAL A 277 -14.47 -13.11 5.67
N ARG A 278 -14.62 -13.83 4.56
CA ARG A 278 -15.69 -14.81 4.34
C ARG A 278 -15.17 -16.24 4.42
N GLY A 279 -16.09 -17.21 4.48
CA GLY A 279 -15.76 -18.64 4.52
C GLY A 279 -15.43 -19.21 5.90
N ALA A 280 -15.61 -18.42 6.97
CA ALA A 280 -15.38 -18.85 8.35
C ALA A 280 -16.44 -19.84 8.84
N SER A 281 -16.03 -20.85 9.61
CA SER A 281 -16.95 -21.79 10.24
C SER A 281 -17.75 -21.14 11.38
N ARG A 282 -18.98 -21.64 11.65
CA ARG A 282 -19.82 -21.13 12.76
C ARG A 282 -19.11 -21.20 14.13
N LYS A 283 -18.27 -22.23 14.34
CA LYS A 283 -17.45 -22.37 15.55
C LYS A 283 -16.43 -21.24 15.68
N LEU A 284 -15.73 -20.92 14.59
CA LEU A 284 -14.76 -19.83 14.56
C LEU A 284 -15.43 -18.47 14.80
N LEU A 285 -16.59 -18.24 14.18
CA LEU A 285 -17.40 -17.03 14.40
C LEU A 285 -17.83 -16.90 15.86
N GLY A 286 -18.28 -17.99 16.47
CA GLY A 286 -18.66 -18.03 17.90
C GLY A 286 -17.48 -17.71 18.82
N LEU A 287 -16.32 -18.32 18.57
CA LEU A 287 -15.08 -18.06 19.33
C LEU A 287 -14.62 -16.61 19.18
N ALA A 288 -14.66 -16.06 17.96
CA ALA A 288 -14.31 -14.67 17.71
C ALA A 288 -15.26 -13.70 18.43
N LYS A 289 -16.56 -13.99 18.47
CA LYS A 289 -17.52 -13.19 19.24
C LYS A 289 -17.25 -13.29 20.74
N ALA A 290 -16.99 -14.49 21.27
CA ALA A 290 -16.73 -14.71 22.70
C ALA A 290 -15.45 -13.98 23.15
N THR A 291 -14.34 -14.09 22.42
CA THR A 291 -13.09 -13.41 22.76
C THR A 291 -13.25 -11.89 22.79
N ARG A 292 -14.05 -11.30 21.89
CA ARG A 292 -14.36 -9.86 21.92
C ARG A 292 -15.25 -9.44 23.08
N VAL A 293 -16.26 -10.23 23.42
CA VAL A 293 -17.11 -9.96 24.59
C VAL A 293 -16.29 -9.98 25.86
N LEU A 294 -15.40 -10.96 26.00
CA LEU A 294 -14.48 -11.05 27.14
C LEU A 294 -13.52 -9.86 27.20
N ASP A 295 -12.92 -9.47 26.07
CA ASP A 295 -12.03 -8.30 26.02
C ASP A 295 -12.75 -6.99 26.37
N ARG A 296 -14.00 -6.84 25.93
CA ARG A 296 -14.83 -5.68 26.27
C ARG A 296 -15.28 -5.66 27.73
N ALA A 297 -15.58 -6.82 28.30
CA ALA A 297 -16.00 -6.96 29.70
C ALA A 297 -14.83 -6.82 30.69
N PHE A 298 -13.63 -7.24 30.27
CA PHE A 298 -12.43 -7.27 31.11
C PHE A 298 -11.24 -6.54 30.45
N PRO A 299 -11.36 -5.24 30.12
CA PRO A 299 -10.35 -4.51 29.33
C PRO A 299 -8.99 -4.39 30.04
N TRP A 300 -8.94 -4.56 31.36
CA TRP A 300 -7.69 -4.58 32.12
C TRP A 300 -6.84 -5.83 31.88
N LEU A 301 -7.46 -6.94 31.42
CA LEU A 301 -6.75 -8.17 31.04
C LEU A 301 -6.04 -8.03 29.70
N ARG A 302 -6.42 -7.04 28.88
CA ARG A 302 -5.81 -6.72 27.57
C ARG A 302 -5.69 -7.94 26.67
N LEU A 303 -6.81 -8.66 26.54
CA LEU A 303 -6.82 -9.90 25.79
C LEU A 303 -6.67 -9.60 24.31
N PRO A 304 -5.79 -10.29 23.58
CA PRO A 304 -5.68 -10.16 22.13
C PRO A 304 -6.93 -10.79 21.47
N SER A 305 -8.03 -10.03 21.41
CA SER A 305 -9.30 -10.50 20.87
C SER A 305 -9.27 -10.59 19.34
N ILE A 306 -9.98 -11.56 18.78
CA ILE A 306 -10.16 -11.64 17.33
C ILE A 306 -10.99 -10.43 16.88
N PRO A 307 -10.50 -9.58 15.96
CA PRO A 307 -11.21 -8.40 15.49
C PRO A 307 -12.51 -8.78 14.76
N GLU A 308 -13.44 -7.84 14.56
CA GLU A 308 -14.68 -8.07 13.79
C GLU A 308 -14.42 -8.12 12.28
N VAL A 309 -13.53 -9.02 11.85
CA VAL A 309 -13.13 -9.15 10.43
C VAL A 309 -14.13 -9.91 9.57
N PHE A 310 -15.14 -10.54 10.18
CA PHE A 310 -16.18 -11.33 9.49
C PHE A 310 -17.41 -10.50 9.06
N LYS A 311 -17.38 -9.20 9.28
CA LYS A 311 -18.29 -8.21 8.71
C LYS A 311 -17.45 -7.15 8.01
N PRO A 312 -18.02 -6.33 7.11
CA PRO A 312 -17.29 -5.24 6.48
C PRO A 312 -16.55 -4.36 7.51
N PHE A 313 -15.23 -4.28 7.40
CA PHE A 313 -14.36 -3.53 8.29
C PHE A 313 -13.40 -2.62 7.50
N GLY A 314 -13.09 -1.46 8.05
CA GLY A 314 -12.08 -0.55 7.50
C GLY A 314 -10.69 -0.82 8.07
N LEU A 315 -9.68 -0.17 7.51
CA LEU A 315 -8.32 -0.19 8.02
C LEU A 315 -7.67 1.19 7.97
N HIS A 316 -6.73 1.42 8.88
CA HIS A 316 -5.74 2.48 8.75
C HIS A 316 -4.42 1.87 8.26
N PHE A 317 -3.79 2.51 7.28
CA PHE A 317 -2.50 2.11 6.75
C PHE A 317 -1.39 3.01 7.32
N LEU A 318 -0.33 2.43 7.86
CA LEU A 318 0.83 3.16 8.36
C LEU A 318 1.87 3.28 7.25
N TYR A 319 2.40 4.49 7.04
CA TYR A 319 3.40 4.75 6.01
C TYR A 319 4.48 5.72 6.49
N GLY A 320 5.60 5.77 5.75
CA GLY A 320 6.75 6.59 6.12
C GLY A 320 7.36 6.23 7.48
N LEU A 321 7.42 4.92 7.79
CA LEU A 321 8.02 4.43 9.03
C LEU A 321 9.51 4.73 9.02
N GLY A 322 9.97 5.48 10.03
CA GLY A 322 11.36 5.86 10.19
C GLY A 322 11.77 5.95 11.65
N GLY A 323 13.07 6.05 11.88
CA GLY A 323 13.60 6.29 13.22
C GLY A 323 15.10 6.06 13.31
N GLU A 324 15.66 6.47 14.44
CA GLU A 324 17.09 6.36 14.75
C GLU A 324 17.31 5.97 16.21
N GLY A 325 18.52 5.49 16.46
CA GLY A 325 18.95 5.11 17.80
C GLY A 325 18.55 3.70 18.25
N ARG A 326 19.10 3.31 19.41
CA ARG A 326 18.97 1.96 19.98
C ARG A 326 17.54 1.63 20.42
N ARG A 327 16.72 2.65 20.72
CA ARG A 327 15.34 2.47 21.19
C ARG A 327 14.30 2.64 20.08
N ARG A 328 14.69 2.81 18.81
CA ARG A 328 13.77 3.03 17.68
C ARG A 328 12.60 2.04 17.64
N ALA A 329 12.86 0.74 17.82
CA ALA A 329 11.80 -0.28 17.81
C ALA A 329 10.77 -0.09 18.95
N LYS A 330 11.20 0.39 20.12
CA LYS A 330 10.29 0.70 21.24
C LYS A 330 9.43 1.92 20.93
N TYR A 331 9.97 2.92 20.24
CA TYR A 331 9.23 4.11 19.80
C TYR A 331 8.29 3.81 18.64
N THR A 332 8.71 3.00 17.66
CA THR A 332 7.81 2.45 16.63
C THR A 332 6.66 1.69 17.27
N LYS A 333 6.91 0.84 18.27
CA LYS A 333 5.84 0.12 18.99
C LYS A 333 4.87 1.07 19.69
N ALA A 334 5.36 2.16 20.27
CA ALA A 334 4.51 3.18 20.89
C ALA A 334 3.64 3.89 19.84
N LEU A 335 4.20 4.25 18.69
CA LEU A 335 3.47 4.84 17.57
C LEU A 335 2.43 3.89 16.97
N CYS A 336 2.76 2.60 16.78
CA CYS A 336 1.77 1.61 16.34
C CYS A 336 0.63 1.45 17.37
N GLY A 337 0.94 1.50 18.66
CA GLY A 337 -0.07 1.49 19.73
C GLY A 337 -0.97 2.74 19.71
N PHE A 338 -0.40 3.91 19.38
CA PHE A 338 -1.15 5.14 19.17
C PHE A 338 -2.07 5.06 17.95
N ALA A 339 -1.53 4.64 16.79
CA ALA A 339 -2.31 4.47 15.57
C ALA A 339 -3.41 3.40 15.70
N HIS A 340 -3.16 2.33 16.46
CA HIS A 340 -4.18 1.35 16.84
C HIS A 340 -5.34 2.02 17.59
N ASN A 341 -5.04 2.88 18.58
CA ASN A 341 -6.09 3.57 19.34
C ASN A 341 -6.87 4.57 18.47
N MET A 342 -6.21 5.27 17.54
CA MET A 342 -6.89 6.09 16.53
C MET A 342 -7.82 5.23 15.65
N ALA A 343 -7.32 4.12 15.11
CA ALA A 343 -8.10 3.20 14.29
C ALA A 343 -9.33 2.64 15.04
N LYS A 344 -9.17 2.37 16.33
CA LYS A 344 -10.28 1.96 17.21
C LYS A 344 -11.35 3.05 17.34
N GLU A 345 -10.96 4.31 17.48
CA GLU A 345 -11.88 5.45 17.56
C GLU A 345 -12.65 5.65 16.25
N SER A 346 -11.98 5.43 15.11
CA SER A 346 -12.61 5.47 13.77
C SER A 346 -13.45 4.22 13.43
N GLY A 347 -13.42 3.17 14.26
CA GLY A 347 -14.14 1.92 14.00
C GLY A 347 -13.48 0.99 12.96
N CYS A 348 -12.18 1.15 12.71
CA CYS A 348 -11.41 0.22 11.89
C CYS A 348 -11.26 -1.15 12.57
N GLY A 349 -11.19 -2.21 11.77
CA GLY A 349 -10.97 -3.58 12.25
C GLY A 349 -9.49 -3.94 12.37
N VAL A 350 -8.63 -3.31 11.58
CA VAL A 350 -7.17 -3.56 11.56
C VAL A 350 -6.38 -2.28 11.30
N VAL A 351 -5.12 -2.32 11.68
CA VAL A 351 -4.06 -1.41 11.22
C VAL A 351 -3.08 -2.24 10.41
N SER A 352 -2.64 -1.75 9.26
CA SER A 352 -1.65 -2.46 8.44
C SER A 352 -0.50 -1.54 8.03
N THR A 353 0.62 -2.16 7.66
CA THR A 353 1.77 -1.47 7.07
C THR A 353 2.48 -2.46 6.15
N GLU A 354 3.12 -1.96 5.12
CA GLU A 354 3.99 -2.75 4.27
C GLU A 354 5.43 -2.22 4.38
N VAL A 355 6.38 -3.13 4.61
CA VAL A 355 7.78 -2.82 4.87
C VAL A 355 8.69 -3.79 4.14
N ALA A 356 9.93 -3.38 3.85
CA ALA A 356 10.93 -4.32 3.33
C ALA A 356 11.18 -5.46 4.34
N ASN A 357 11.38 -6.69 3.86
CA ASN A 357 11.61 -7.85 4.73
C ASN A 357 12.82 -7.65 5.68
N GLY A 358 13.85 -6.96 5.22
CA GLY A 358 15.04 -6.63 6.02
C GLY A 358 14.93 -5.38 6.90
N ASP A 359 13.77 -4.72 6.97
CA ASP A 359 13.67 -3.44 7.67
C ASP A 359 13.81 -3.63 9.20
N PRO A 360 14.77 -2.94 9.86
CA PRO A 360 14.99 -3.11 11.29
C PRO A 360 13.82 -2.62 12.16
N LEU A 361 12.91 -1.81 11.62
CA LEU A 361 11.72 -1.34 12.34
C LEU A 361 10.67 -2.44 12.51
N THR A 362 10.73 -3.53 11.73
CA THR A 362 9.84 -4.70 11.85
C THR A 362 9.77 -5.24 13.29
N LEU A 363 10.88 -5.19 14.03
CA LEU A 363 10.98 -5.59 15.45
C LEU A 363 10.07 -4.77 16.37
N GLY A 364 9.71 -3.55 15.96
CA GLY A 364 8.86 -2.63 16.68
C GLY A 364 7.39 -2.66 16.25
N ILE A 365 7.03 -3.39 15.18
CA ILE A 365 5.68 -3.37 14.59
C ILE A 365 4.87 -4.55 15.13
N PRO A 366 3.88 -4.32 16.02
CA PRO A 366 3.00 -5.39 16.49
C PRO A 366 2.13 -5.89 15.33
N HIS A 367 2.04 -7.20 15.13
CA HIS A 367 1.21 -7.78 14.08
C HIS A 367 0.84 -9.22 14.41
N TRP A 368 -0.18 -9.74 13.75
CA TRP A 368 -0.56 -11.15 13.82
C TRP A 368 -0.11 -11.87 12.55
N LYS A 369 0.79 -12.85 12.70
CA LYS A 369 1.32 -13.64 11.58
C LYS A 369 0.24 -14.26 10.70
N ARG A 370 -0.90 -14.67 11.29
CA ARG A 370 -2.03 -15.27 10.54
C ARG A 370 -2.79 -14.29 9.64
N LEU A 371 -2.67 -12.98 9.89
CA LEU A 371 -3.30 -11.93 9.10
C LEU A 371 -2.28 -11.19 8.22
N SER A 372 -1.00 -11.45 8.44
CA SER A 372 0.11 -10.79 7.75
C SER A 372 0.55 -11.65 6.57
N CYS A 373 1.01 -11.01 5.49
CA CYS A 373 1.61 -11.70 4.35
C CYS A 373 3.12 -11.52 4.41
N ALA A 374 3.84 -12.63 4.60
CA ALA A 374 5.29 -12.64 4.49
C ALA A 374 5.68 -12.85 3.03
N ASP A 375 6.63 -12.07 2.54
CA ASP A 375 7.18 -12.15 1.19
C ASP A 375 6.13 -11.95 0.08
N ASP A 376 5.41 -10.83 0.11
CA ASP A 376 4.64 -10.37 -1.04
C ASP A 376 5.59 -10.10 -2.21
N LEU A 377 5.20 -10.44 -3.44
CA LEU A 377 6.11 -10.35 -4.59
C LEU A 377 5.86 -9.07 -5.37
N TRP A 378 6.82 -8.16 -5.33
CA TRP A 378 6.87 -7.04 -6.25
C TRP A 378 7.63 -7.46 -7.51
N CYS A 379 6.99 -7.32 -8.67
CA CYS A 379 7.61 -7.53 -9.96
C CYS A 379 7.73 -6.19 -10.70
N ILE A 380 8.82 -5.98 -11.43
CA ILE A 380 9.09 -4.74 -12.16
C ILE A 380 9.46 -5.03 -13.61
N LYS A 381 9.17 -4.08 -14.50
CA LYS A 381 9.53 -4.09 -15.91
C LYS A 381 10.02 -2.70 -16.29
N ARG A 382 11.11 -2.63 -17.05
CA ARG A 382 11.54 -1.40 -17.73
C ARG A 382 10.68 -1.21 -18.98
N LEU A 383 10.13 -0.02 -19.17
CA LEU A 383 9.25 0.29 -20.30
C LEU A 383 9.95 1.02 -21.45
N GLY A 384 11.05 1.73 -21.16
CA GLY A 384 11.82 2.49 -22.16
C GLY A 384 13.09 1.77 -22.62
N GLU A 385 13.28 1.68 -23.94
CA GLU A 385 14.48 1.09 -24.58
C GLU A 385 15.60 2.12 -24.78
N ASP A 386 15.28 3.41 -24.96
CA ASP A 386 16.23 4.49 -25.26
C ASP A 386 16.84 5.18 -24.01
N TYR A 387 16.54 4.69 -22.81
CA TYR A 387 17.09 5.28 -21.60
C TYR A 387 18.55 4.84 -21.43
N SER A 388 19.49 5.78 -21.40
CA SER A 388 20.85 5.44 -20.95
C SER A 388 20.81 5.01 -19.48
N ASP A 389 21.62 4.03 -19.11
CA ASP A 389 21.67 3.43 -17.77
C ASP A 389 22.11 4.42 -16.65
N GLY A 390 22.34 5.70 -16.97
CA GLY A 390 22.47 6.78 -16.00
C GLY A 390 23.46 6.49 -14.87
N ALA A 391 23.21 7.06 -13.69
CA ALA A 391 24.05 6.84 -12.50
C ALA A 391 23.69 5.57 -11.70
N VAL A 392 22.55 4.94 -11.97
CA VAL A 392 21.98 3.85 -11.15
C VAL A 392 22.00 2.51 -11.90
N GLY A 393 22.25 2.51 -13.20
CA GLY A 393 22.10 1.33 -14.03
C GLY A 393 20.63 1.01 -14.32
N ASP A 394 20.41 -0.22 -14.80
CA ASP A 394 19.10 -0.82 -14.88
C ASP A 394 18.55 -1.10 -13.46
N TRP A 395 17.65 -0.23 -12.98
CA TRP A 395 17.06 -0.34 -11.64
C TRP A 395 16.37 -1.69 -11.41
N THR A 396 15.88 -2.38 -12.45
CA THR A 396 15.25 -3.71 -12.32
C THR A 396 16.21 -4.79 -11.81
N LYS A 397 17.53 -4.55 -11.94
CA LYS A 397 18.61 -5.45 -11.51
C LYS A 397 19.29 -4.98 -10.21
N SER A 398 18.81 -3.90 -9.62
CA SER A 398 19.40 -3.33 -8.41
C SER A 398 19.17 -4.24 -7.19
N GLN A 399 20.14 -4.23 -6.29
CA GLN A 399 20.05 -4.96 -5.01
C GLN A 399 19.00 -4.30 -4.10
N PRO A 400 18.19 -5.08 -3.36
CA PRO A 400 17.23 -4.53 -2.40
C PRO A 400 17.91 -3.70 -1.32
N SER A 401 17.34 -2.54 -1.00
CA SER A 401 17.70 -1.76 0.18
C SER A 401 17.10 -2.34 1.46
N LEU A 402 17.61 -1.92 2.62
CA LEU A 402 17.08 -2.31 3.93
C LEU A 402 15.65 -1.80 4.17
N SER A 403 15.27 -0.70 3.51
CA SER A 403 13.97 -0.05 3.64
C SER A 403 13.45 0.33 2.26
N ILE A 404 12.13 0.30 2.11
CA ILE A 404 11.39 0.83 0.96
C ILE A 404 10.31 1.75 1.50
N PHE A 405 9.94 2.76 0.73
CA PHE A 405 8.79 3.62 1.06
C PHE A 405 7.57 3.14 0.28
N VAL A 406 6.51 2.75 0.99
CA VAL A 406 5.23 2.39 0.37
C VAL A 406 4.34 3.61 0.34
N ASP A 407 3.89 3.99 -0.85
CA ASP A 407 3.03 5.15 -1.05
C ASP A 407 1.60 4.80 -0.62
N PRO A 408 1.02 5.48 0.39
CA PRO A 408 -0.29 5.11 0.90
C PRO A 408 -1.42 5.31 -0.12
N ARG A 409 -1.18 6.05 -1.22
CA ARG A 409 -2.15 6.26 -2.30
C ARG A 409 -2.43 5.01 -3.13
N GLU A 410 -1.59 3.98 -3.02
CA GLU A 410 -1.68 2.73 -3.77
C GLU A 410 -2.31 1.58 -2.96
N VAL A 411 -2.70 1.85 -1.72
CA VAL A 411 -3.26 0.87 -0.77
C VAL A 411 -4.75 0.68 -1.03
#